data_AF-S9PXH9-F1
#
_entry.id   AF-S9PXH9-F1
#
_cell.length_a   1.000
_cell.length_b   1.000
_cell.length_c   1.000
_cell.angle_alpha   90.00
_cell.angle_beta   90.00
_cell.angle_gamma   90.00
#
_symmetry.space_group_name_H-M   'P 1'
#
loop_
_entity.id
_entity.type
_entity.pdbx_description
1 polymer ?
#
loop_
_entity_poly.entity_id
_entity_poly.type
_entity_poly.pdbx_seq_one_letter_code
_entity_poly.pdbx_strand_id
1 'polypeptide(L)'
;MKYFVALRDSKDEPLVLISNFEDDSSVSLTVMSSNSMFILQDKNQEFRNLQSNRPIESLTPAVIEKLLSGVSNSKFKLQPVLLEDICRIYILIIDPFPLRVAWFELAKQSLDPETLFCSLWECSNVIQDVAFARLAHQEEEMVQVVQHARDLEEEFRMRERLLLLKFQELIKDAKKKERGDQSGSSLEEEYNEDLESPIKESSIPKVKEESPSVNSYSPTDTLENQETTSEEYEIHETGKTSGETSETESE
;
A
#
# COMPACT_ATOMS: atom_id res chain seq x y z
N MET A 1 -4.87 -22.88 6.15
CA MET A 1 -4.11 -21.64 6.42
C MET A 1 -4.89 -20.73 7.34
N LYS A 2 -4.21 -20.12 8.31
CA LYS A 2 -4.80 -19.24 9.32
C LYS A 2 -4.34 -17.79 9.09
N TYR A 3 -5.27 -16.84 9.10
CA TYR A 3 -5.03 -15.42 8.89
C TYR A 3 -5.60 -14.61 10.06
N PHE A 4 -4.92 -13.51 10.37
CA PHE A 4 -5.33 -12.56 11.40
C PHE A 4 -5.55 -11.20 10.75
N VAL A 5 -6.77 -10.69 10.83
CA VAL A 5 -7.19 -9.44 10.18
C VAL A 5 -7.70 -8.48 11.25
N ALA A 6 -7.04 -7.33 11.35
CA ALA A 6 -7.53 -6.24 12.19
C ALA A 6 -8.75 -5.60 11.53
N LEU A 7 -9.87 -5.60 12.25
CA LEU A 7 -11.11 -4.95 11.84
C LEU A 7 -11.50 -3.89 12.87
N ARG A 8 -12.44 -3.03 12.48
CA ARG A 8 -13.10 -2.09 13.39
C ARG A 8 -14.60 -2.17 13.22
N ASP A 9 -15.32 -2.15 14.31
CA ASP A 9 -16.78 -2.17 14.29
C ASP A 9 -17.37 -0.80 13.92
N SER A 10 -18.70 -0.69 13.90
CA SER A 10 -19.39 0.58 13.63
C SER A 10 -19.15 1.69 14.66
N LYS A 11 -18.64 1.35 15.84
CA LYS A 11 -18.30 2.27 16.93
C LYS A 11 -16.79 2.55 17.01
N ASP A 12 -16.03 2.10 16.01
CA ASP A 12 -14.58 2.21 15.94
C ASP A 12 -13.83 1.37 17.00
N GLU A 13 -14.49 0.36 17.59
CA GLU A 13 -13.87 -0.58 18.52
C GLU A 13 -13.00 -1.59 17.75
N PRO A 14 -11.77 -1.87 18.23
CA PRO A 14 -10.86 -2.79 17.57
C PRO A 14 -11.32 -4.24 17.73
N LEU A 15 -11.33 -4.95 16.61
CA LEU A 15 -11.68 -6.37 16.54
C LEU A 15 -10.60 -7.14 15.79
N VAL A 16 -10.46 -8.41 16.13
CA VAL A 16 -9.60 -9.34 15.39
C VAL A 16 -10.48 -10.38 14.73
N LEU A 17 -10.45 -10.45 13.41
CA LEU A 17 -10.98 -11.56 12.64
C LEU A 17 -9.86 -12.59 12.45
N ILE A 18 -10.13 -13.82 12.84
CA ILE A 18 -9.31 -14.99 12.58
C ILE A 18 -10.03 -15.82 11.53
N SER A 19 -9.40 -16.00 10.38
CA SER A 19 -9.90 -16.85 9.30
C SER A 19 -9.02 -18.06 9.16
N ASN A 20 -9.56 -19.26 9.38
CA ASN A 20 -8.83 -20.51 9.26
C ASN A 20 -9.47 -21.40 8.19
N PHE A 21 -8.74 -21.59 7.10
CA PHE A 21 -9.04 -22.42 5.95
C PHE A 21 -8.40 -23.79 6.18
N GLU A 22 -9.09 -24.75 6.79
CA GLU A 22 -8.50 -26.03 7.17
C GLU A 22 -8.20 -26.92 5.96
N ASP A 23 -9.05 -26.85 4.93
CA ASP A 23 -8.95 -27.52 3.62
C ASP A 23 -9.53 -26.60 2.52
N ASP A 24 -9.42 -26.98 1.23
CA ASP A 24 -10.03 -26.29 0.08
C ASP A 24 -11.57 -26.14 0.15
N SER A 25 -12.22 -26.65 1.20
CA SER A 25 -13.67 -26.66 1.35
C SER A 25 -14.17 -26.34 2.77
N SER A 26 -13.28 -26.09 3.72
CA SER A 26 -13.67 -25.86 5.12
C SER A 26 -13.12 -24.52 5.60
N VAL A 27 -14.01 -23.65 6.06
CA VAL A 27 -13.67 -22.31 6.55
C VAL A 27 -14.22 -22.13 7.95
N SER A 28 -13.37 -21.69 8.86
CA SER A 28 -13.79 -21.22 10.18
C SER A 28 -13.44 -19.74 10.35
N LEU A 29 -14.44 -18.97 10.79
CA LEU A 29 -14.30 -17.55 11.07
C LEU A 29 -14.52 -17.33 12.56
N THR A 30 -13.57 -16.67 13.20
CA THR A 30 -13.67 -16.27 14.61
C THR A 30 -13.46 -14.77 14.71
N VAL A 31 -14.43 -14.04 15.25
CA VAL A 31 -14.27 -12.62 15.60
C VAL A 31 -14.07 -12.52 17.09
N MET A 32 -12.97 -11.87 17.49
CA MET A 32 -12.65 -11.60 18.88
C MET A 32 -12.70 -10.09 19.13
N SER A 33 -13.33 -9.75 20.24
CA SER A 33 -13.25 -8.45 20.92
C SER A 33 -12.60 -8.65 22.28
N SER A 34 -12.42 -7.59 23.07
CA SER A 34 -11.87 -7.72 24.43
C SER A 34 -12.70 -8.62 25.34
N ASN A 35 -14.03 -8.66 25.13
CA ASN A 35 -14.98 -9.25 26.08
C ASN A 35 -15.91 -10.32 25.44
N SER A 36 -15.77 -10.58 24.15
CA SER A 36 -16.69 -11.47 23.42
C SER A 36 -16.00 -12.14 22.25
N MET A 37 -16.42 -13.38 22.00
CA MET A 37 -15.96 -14.22 20.91
C MET A 37 -17.17 -14.68 20.09
N PHE A 38 -17.05 -14.64 18.78
CA PHE A 38 -18.08 -15.08 17.86
C PHE A 38 -17.47 -16.05 16.85
N ILE A 39 -18.12 -17.18 16.59
CA ILE A 39 -17.59 -18.22 15.72
C ILE A 39 -18.63 -18.62 14.66
N LEU A 40 -18.13 -18.86 13.45
CA LEU A 40 -18.80 -19.58 12.37
C LEU A 40 -17.90 -20.72 11.88
N GLN A 41 -18.48 -21.89 11.67
CA GLN A 41 -17.80 -23.04 11.07
C GLN A 41 -18.58 -23.55 9.86
N ASP A 42 -17.99 -23.40 8.69
CA ASP A 42 -18.48 -23.93 7.43
C ASP A 42 -17.72 -25.23 7.14
N LYS A 43 -18.28 -26.35 7.59
CA LYS A 43 -17.68 -27.69 7.40
C LYS A 43 -18.09 -28.27 6.05
N ASN A 44 -17.11 -28.80 5.32
CA ASN A 44 -17.28 -29.57 4.08
C ASN A 44 -17.89 -28.79 2.90
N GLN A 45 -18.04 -27.46 3.00
CA GLN A 45 -18.51 -26.57 1.92
C GLN A 45 -17.99 -25.14 2.15
N GLU A 46 -17.28 -24.59 1.17
CA GLU A 46 -16.74 -23.24 1.24
C GLU A 46 -17.87 -22.20 1.20
N PHE A 47 -17.92 -21.31 2.19
CA PHE A 47 -18.88 -20.19 2.28
C PHE A 47 -20.36 -20.56 2.19
N ARG A 48 -20.76 -21.77 2.60
CA ARG A 48 -22.17 -22.20 2.62
C ARG A 48 -23.04 -21.25 3.44
N ASN A 49 -22.52 -20.76 4.57
CA ASN A 49 -23.26 -19.87 5.45
C ASN A 49 -23.12 -18.38 5.04
N LEU A 50 -22.50 -18.09 3.90
CA LEU A 50 -22.53 -16.76 3.31
C LEU A 50 -23.95 -16.44 2.84
N GLN A 51 -24.55 -15.44 3.45
CA GLN A 51 -25.84 -14.90 3.05
C GLN A 51 -25.61 -13.78 2.05
N SER A 52 -26.44 -13.70 1.00
CA SER A 52 -26.32 -12.68 -0.04
C SER A 52 -27.66 -12.01 -0.31
N ASN A 53 -27.64 -10.68 -0.43
CA ASN A 53 -28.81 -9.90 -0.84
C ASN A 53 -29.00 -9.93 -2.36
N ARG A 54 -27.90 -10.05 -3.12
CA ARG A 54 -27.89 -9.99 -4.59
C ARG A 54 -26.73 -10.81 -5.14
N PRO A 55 -26.95 -11.60 -6.21
CA PRO A 55 -25.84 -12.17 -6.94
C PRO A 55 -25.03 -11.02 -7.56
N ILE A 56 -23.76 -10.94 -7.21
CA ILE A 56 -22.81 -9.99 -7.81
C ILE A 56 -21.72 -10.83 -8.46
N GLU A 57 -21.67 -10.79 -9.79
CA GLU A 57 -20.74 -11.58 -10.58
C GLU A 57 -19.27 -11.34 -10.20
N SER A 58 -18.95 -10.14 -9.70
CA SER A 58 -17.60 -9.79 -9.25
C SER A 58 -17.23 -10.27 -7.85
N LEU A 59 -18.19 -10.78 -7.06
CA LEU A 59 -17.93 -11.34 -5.73
C LEU A 59 -17.74 -12.86 -5.85
N THR A 60 -16.57 -13.27 -6.31
CA THR A 60 -16.21 -14.69 -6.44
C THR A 60 -15.65 -15.24 -5.13
N PRO A 61 -15.65 -16.58 -4.92
CA PRO A 61 -15.04 -17.21 -3.75
C PRO A 61 -13.60 -16.75 -3.51
N ALA A 62 -12.78 -16.67 -4.57
CA ALA A 62 -11.41 -16.17 -4.49
C ALA A 62 -11.31 -14.71 -4.00
N VAL A 63 -12.31 -13.86 -4.30
CA VAL A 63 -12.35 -12.49 -3.77
C VAL A 63 -12.71 -12.51 -2.29
N ILE A 64 -13.65 -13.36 -1.88
CA ILE A 64 -14.04 -13.53 -0.47
C ILE A 64 -12.86 -14.03 0.35
N GLU A 65 -12.15 -15.04 -0.13
CA GLU A 65 -10.93 -15.55 0.50
C GLU A 65 -9.86 -14.45 0.66
N LYS A 66 -9.62 -13.65 -0.39
CA LYS A 66 -8.72 -12.48 -0.32
C LYS A 66 -9.15 -11.47 0.74
N LEU A 67 -10.45 -11.17 0.84
CA LEU A 67 -10.96 -10.25 1.86
C LEU A 67 -10.75 -10.82 3.27
N LEU A 68 -11.06 -12.09 3.47
CA LEU A 68 -10.93 -12.78 4.76
C LEU A 68 -9.47 -13.03 5.18
N SER A 69 -8.53 -13.05 4.22
CA SER A 69 -7.09 -13.07 4.48
C SER A 69 -6.49 -11.67 4.71
N GLY A 70 -7.31 -10.62 4.68
CA GLY A 70 -6.87 -9.24 4.95
C GLY A 70 -6.23 -8.54 3.74
N VAL A 71 -6.31 -9.12 2.55
CA VAL A 71 -5.85 -8.49 1.32
C VAL A 71 -6.82 -7.37 0.93
N SER A 72 -6.32 -6.15 0.83
CA SER A 72 -7.11 -4.99 0.44
C SER A 72 -7.71 -5.17 -0.95
N ASN A 73 -9.00 -4.86 -1.10
CA ASN A 73 -9.70 -4.85 -2.38
C ASN A 73 -10.26 -3.45 -2.64
N SER A 74 -10.10 -2.93 -3.85
CA SER A 74 -10.58 -1.58 -4.19
C SER A 74 -12.10 -1.47 -4.30
N LYS A 75 -12.79 -2.58 -4.58
CA LYS A 75 -14.25 -2.62 -4.75
C LYS A 75 -14.98 -3.03 -3.48
N PHE A 76 -14.38 -3.91 -2.69
CA PHE A 76 -15.03 -4.55 -1.56
C PHE A 76 -14.34 -4.26 -0.22
N LYS A 77 -15.13 -4.13 0.84
CA LYS A 77 -14.64 -3.96 2.22
C LYS A 77 -15.40 -4.84 3.20
N LEU A 78 -14.72 -5.34 4.23
CA LEU A 78 -15.35 -6.00 5.37
C LEU A 78 -15.79 -4.97 6.42
N GLN A 79 -17.02 -5.07 6.89
CA GLN A 79 -17.55 -4.30 8.00
C GLN A 79 -18.19 -5.24 9.04
N PRO A 80 -17.54 -5.46 10.20
CA PRO A 80 -18.17 -6.17 11.30
C PRO A 80 -19.20 -5.29 11.99
N VAL A 81 -20.31 -5.91 12.41
CA VAL A 81 -21.35 -5.32 13.25
C VAL A 81 -21.63 -6.29 14.38
N LEU A 82 -21.35 -5.84 15.60
CA LEU A 82 -21.59 -6.58 16.81
C LEU A 82 -23.02 -6.33 17.29
N LEU A 83 -23.73 -7.43 17.55
CA LEU A 83 -25.02 -7.47 18.25
C LEU A 83 -24.83 -8.33 19.51
N GLU A 84 -25.86 -8.37 20.38
CA GLU A 84 -25.74 -8.98 21.71
C GLU A 84 -25.26 -10.44 21.68
N ASP A 85 -25.82 -11.24 20.77
CA ASP A 85 -25.56 -12.69 20.64
C ASP A 85 -25.00 -13.11 19.27
N ILE A 86 -24.87 -12.17 18.34
CA ILE A 86 -24.37 -12.45 16.98
C ILE A 86 -23.41 -11.36 16.52
N CYS A 87 -22.46 -11.74 15.66
CA CYS A 87 -21.61 -10.81 14.94
C CYS A 87 -21.86 -10.99 13.44
N ARG A 88 -22.19 -9.92 12.73
CA ARG A 88 -22.32 -9.95 11.27
C ARG A 88 -21.11 -9.31 10.61
N ILE A 89 -20.43 -10.06 9.76
CA ILE A 89 -19.35 -9.52 8.92
C ILE A 89 -19.96 -9.21 7.57
N TYR A 90 -20.27 -7.94 7.31
CA TYR A 90 -20.78 -7.50 6.02
C TYR A 90 -19.64 -7.36 5.01
N ILE A 91 -19.88 -7.84 3.81
CA ILE A 91 -19.13 -7.48 2.61
C ILE A 91 -19.86 -6.30 1.98
N LEU A 92 -19.16 -5.16 1.87
CA LEU A 92 -19.67 -3.94 1.26
C LEU A 92 -19.06 -3.75 -0.11
N ILE A 93 -19.83 -3.27 -1.08
CA ILE A 93 -19.29 -2.56 -2.25
C ILE A 93 -19.06 -1.10 -1.85
N ILE A 94 -17.92 -0.51 -2.22
CA ILE A 94 -17.54 0.86 -1.80
C ILE A 94 -18.07 1.94 -2.77
N ASP A 95 -18.03 1.66 -4.08
CA ASP A 95 -18.31 2.62 -5.17
C ASP A 95 -19.57 2.21 -5.94
N PRO A 96 -20.55 3.11 -6.21
CA PRO A 96 -20.60 4.56 -5.91
C PRO A 96 -21.02 4.92 -4.49
N PHE A 97 -21.51 3.98 -3.70
CA PHE A 97 -21.82 4.18 -2.28
C PHE A 97 -21.78 2.84 -1.54
N PRO A 98 -21.52 2.86 -0.21
CA PRO A 98 -21.40 1.64 0.59
C PRO A 98 -22.72 0.83 0.58
N LEU A 99 -22.68 -0.33 -0.09
CA LEU A 99 -23.83 -1.24 -0.21
C LEU A 99 -23.50 -2.60 0.39
N ARG A 100 -24.37 -3.09 1.29
CA ARG A 100 -24.26 -4.43 1.87
C ARG A 100 -24.70 -5.49 0.86
N VAL A 101 -23.76 -6.32 0.44
CA VAL A 101 -24.01 -7.28 -0.64
C VAL A 101 -24.09 -8.71 -0.15
N ALA A 102 -23.25 -9.06 0.81
CA ALA A 102 -23.25 -10.37 1.44
C ALA A 102 -22.79 -10.24 2.89
N TRP A 103 -23.04 -11.26 3.71
CA TRP A 103 -22.54 -11.30 5.08
C TRP A 103 -22.38 -12.71 5.60
N PHE A 104 -21.48 -12.84 6.56
CA PHE A 104 -21.40 -13.97 7.47
C PHE A 104 -22.10 -13.63 8.76
N GLU A 105 -22.84 -14.59 9.33
CA GLU A 105 -23.41 -14.47 10.66
C GLU A 105 -22.70 -15.45 11.59
N LEU A 106 -22.02 -14.90 12.60
CA LEU A 106 -21.26 -15.65 13.59
C LEU A 106 -22.04 -15.66 14.90
N ALA A 107 -22.11 -16.81 15.55
CA ALA A 107 -22.79 -16.96 16.83
C ALA A 107 -21.83 -16.65 17.98
N LYS A 108 -22.32 -15.97 19.01
CA LYS A 108 -21.55 -15.72 20.23
C LYS A 108 -21.23 -17.04 20.93
N GLN A 109 -20.01 -17.15 21.40
CA GLN A 109 -19.54 -18.27 22.20
C GLN A 109 -19.00 -17.77 23.53
N SER A 110 -19.02 -18.63 24.55
CA SER A 110 -18.39 -18.35 25.83
C SER A 110 -16.91 -18.05 25.60
N LEU A 111 -16.46 -16.91 26.12
CA LEU A 111 -15.06 -16.52 26.02
C LEU A 111 -14.23 -17.42 26.94
N ASP A 112 -13.43 -18.30 26.35
CA ASP A 112 -12.41 -19.05 27.06
C ASP A 112 -11.08 -18.25 27.05
N PRO A 113 -10.57 -17.81 28.21
CA PRO A 113 -9.32 -17.05 28.28
C PRO A 113 -8.11 -17.78 27.70
N GLU A 114 -8.06 -19.11 27.82
CA GLU A 114 -6.96 -19.91 27.29
C GLU A 114 -6.97 -19.88 25.76
N THR A 115 -8.13 -20.12 25.14
CA THR A 115 -8.30 -20.01 23.68
C THR A 115 -7.96 -18.61 23.15
N LEU A 116 -8.36 -17.56 23.87
CA LEU A 116 -8.03 -16.18 23.51
C LEU A 116 -6.52 -15.93 23.59
N PHE A 117 -5.87 -16.36 24.68
CA PHE A 117 -4.43 -16.23 24.85
C PHE A 117 -3.66 -16.96 23.75
N CYS A 118 -3.99 -18.24 23.48
CA CYS A 118 -3.36 -19.03 22.43
C CYS A 118 -3.51 -18.37 21.06
N SER A 119 -4.71 -17.86 20.73
CA SER A 119 -4.95 -17.19 19.44
C SER A 119 -4.15 -15.89 19.29
N LEU A 120 -4.05 -15.09 20.35
CA LEU A 120 -3.24 -13.86 20.33
C LEU A 120 -1.73 -14.16 20.32
N TRP A 121 -1.30 -15.21 21.02
CA TRP A 121 0.09 -15.67 21.00
C TRP A 121 0.51 -16.15 19.62
N GLU A 122 -0.32 -16.95 18.95
CA GLU A 122 -0.11 -17.35 17.56
C GLU A 122 -0.06 -16.13 16.62
N CYS A 123 -0.97 -15.16 16.80
CA CYS A 123 -0.94 -13.91 16.05
C CYS A 123 0.40 -13.18 16.21
N SER A 124 0.91 -13.09 17.44
CA SER A 124 2.22 -12.46 17.72
C SER A 124 3.35 -13.17 16.97
N ASN A 125 3.36 -14.51 16.97
CA ASN A 125 4.39 -15.27 16.25
C ASN A 125 4.30 -15.03 14.73
N VAL A 126 3.09 -15.01 14.16
CA VAL A 126 2.89 -14.73 12.73
C VAL A 126 3.35 -13.31 12.37
N ILE A 127 3.04 -12.31 13.21
CA ILE A 127 3.52 -10.93 13.00
C ILE A 127 5.05 -10.89 13.02
N GLN A 128 5.67 -11.57 13.98
CA GLN A 128 7.12 -11.65 14.11
C GLN A 128 7.76 -12.27 12.86
N ASP A 129 7.23 -13.42 12.40
CA ASP A 129 7.74 -14.12 11.22
C ASP A 129 7.59 -13.28 9.95
N VAL A 130 6.43 -12.65 9.74
CA VAL A 130 6.18 -11.76 8.59
C VAL A 130 7.07 -10.51 8.65
N ALA A 131 7.27 -9.93 9.83
CA ALA A 131 8.15 -8.77 10.00
C ALA A 131 9.60 -9.13 9.65
N PHE A 132 10.12 -10.26 10.13
CA PHE A 132 11.48 -10.70 9.79
C PHE A 132 11.62 -11.05 8.30
N ALA A 133 10.63 -11.71 7.70
CA ALA A 133 10.63 -12.00 6.27
C ALA A 133 10.63 -10.73 5.42
N ARG A 134 9.82 -9.73 5.81
CA ARG A 134 9.79 -8.41 5.15
C ARG A 134 11.11 -7.67 5.29
N LEU A 135 11.71 -7.66 6.48
CA LEU A 135 13.01 -7.02 6.70
C LEU A 135 14.11 -7.68 5.85
N ALA A 136 14.15 -9.00 5.81
CA ALA A 136 15.12 -9.73 4.97
C ALA A 136 14.92 -9.43 3.48
N HIS A 137 13.67 -9.37 3.01
CA HIS A 137 13.38 -9.02 1.62
C HIS A 137 13.75 -7.57 1.29
N GLN A 138 13.46 -6.62 2.18
CA GLN A 138 13.84 -5.21 2.01
C GLN A 138 15.37 -5.02 2.02
N GLU A 139 16.10 -5.80 2.83
CA GLU A 139 17.56 -5.81 2.82
C GLU A 139 18.10 -6.29 1.46
N GLU A 140 17.53 -7.36 0.90
CA GLU A 140 17.88 -7.87 -0.42
C GLU A 140 17.61 -6.84 -1.53
N GLU A 141 16.41 -6.24 -1.55
CA GLU A 141 16.06 -5.19 -2.51
C GLU A 141 16.99 -3.98 -2.40
N MET A 142 17.33 -3.55 -1.18
CA MET A 142 18.24 -2.43 -0.97
C MET A 142 19.65 -2.74 -1.51
N VAL A 143 20.16 -3.95 -1.30
CA VAL A 143 21.45 -4.39 -1.87
C VAL A 143 21.40 -4.35 -3.40
N GLN A 144 20.32 -4.83 -4.01
CA GLN A 144 20.14 -4.79 -5.47
C GLN A 144 20.11 -3.36 -6.00
N VAL A 145 19.36 -2.46 -5.35
CA VAL A 145 19.26 -1.04 -5.73
C VAL A 145 20.61 -0.33 -5.61
N VAL A 146 21.35 -0.56 -4.51
CA VAL A 146 22.68 0.01 -4.31
C VAL A 146 23.67 -0.49 -5.37
N GLN A 147 23.63 -1.78 -5.70
CA GLN A 147 24.49 -2.33 -6.75
C GLN A 147 24.15 -1.72 -8.11
N HIS A 148 22.86 -1.65 -8.46
CA HIS A 148 22.42 -1.02 -9.71
C HIS A 148 22.83 0.46 -9.79
N ALA A 149 22.75 1.20 -8.68
CA ALA A 149 23.18 2.60 -8.63
C ALA A 149 24.70 2.74 -8.88
N ARG A 150 25.52 1.84 -8.35
CA ARG A 150 26.97 1.82 -8.59
C ARG A 150 27.29 1.51 -10.05
N ASP A 151 26.63 0.51 -10.63
CA ASP A 151 26.82 0.15 -12.04
C ASP A 151 26.47 1.33 -12.96
N LEU A 152 25.39 2.06 -12.64
CA LEU A 152 24.97 3.26 -13.36
C LEU A 152 26.00 4.40 -13.22
N GLU A 153 26.55 4.62 -12.03
CA GLU A 153 27.59 5.63 -11.78
C GLU A 153 28.86 5.33 -12.59
N GLU A 154 29.30 4.06 -12.62
CA GLU A 154 30.43 3.63 -13.44
C GLU A 154 30.16 3.83 -14.93
N GLU A 155 28.96 3.51 -15.40
CA GLU A 155 28.55 3.74 -16.79
C GLU A 155 28.59 5.23 -17.15
N PHE A 156 28.03 6.10 -16.31
CA PHE A 156 28.09 7.55 -16.52
C PHE A 156 29.52 8.07 -16.56
N ARG A 157 30.37 7.62 -15.64
CA ARG A 157 31.78 8.02 -15.58
C ARG A 157 32.55 7.57 -16.83
N MET A 158 32.28 6.37 -17.34
CA MET A 158 32.88 5.89 -18.60
C MET A 158 32.40 6.71 -19.80
N ARG A 159 31.10 6.99 -19.89
CA ARG A 159 30.52 7.79 -20.97
C ARG A 159 31.07 9.22 -20.96
N GLU A 160 31.15 9.85 -19.79
CA GLU A 160 31.73 11.19 -19.63
C GLU A 160 33.18 11.22 -20.12
N ARG A 161 34.00 10.24 -19.71
CA ARG A 161 35.39 10.14 -20.14
C ARG A 161 35.51 9.98 -21.66
N LEU A 162 34.66 9.15 -22.26
CA LEU A 162 34.65 8.94 -23.70
C LEU A 162 34.24 10.21 -24.46
N LEU A 163 33.25 10.93 -23.94
CA LEU A 163 32.80 12.20 -24.50
C LEU A 163 33.91 13.27 -24.45
N LEU A 164 34.62 13.38 -23.31
CA LEU A 164 35.74 14.30 -23.14
C LEU A 164 36.89 13.99 -24.10
N LEU A 165 37.23 12.72 -24.29
CA LEU A 165 38.25 12.30 -25.25
C LEU A 165 37.85 12.66 -26.69
N LYS A 166 36.58 12.43 -27.06
CA LYS A 166 36.04 12.79 -28.38
C LYS A 166 36.07 14.30 -28.61
N PHE A 167 35.68 15.10 -27.62
CA PHE A 167 35.80 16.56 -27.71
C PHE A 167 37.26 17.02 -27.85
N GLN A 168 38.19 16.40 -27.12
CA GLN A 168 39.61 16.71 -27.23
C GLN A 168 40.15 16.42 -28.64
N GLU A 169 39.73 15.31 -29.24
CA GLU A 169 40.09 14.94 -30.61
C GLU A 169 39.54 15.95 -31.64
N LEU A 170 38.25 16.28 -31.55
CA LEU A 170 37.62 17.30 -32.41
C LEU A 170 38.32 18.66 -32.32
N ILE A 171 38.70 19.10 -31.11
CA ILE A 171 39.44 20.36 -30.92
C ILE A 171 40.84 20.27 -31.55
N LYS A 172 41.54 19.15 -31.41
CA LYS A 172 42.86 18.96 -32.02
C LYS A 172 42.78 19.00 -33.54
N ASP A 173 41.78 18.34 -34.12
CA ASP A 173 41.62 18.29 -35.58
C ASP A 173 41.16 19.63 -36.15
N ALA A 174 40.25 20.34 -35.46
CA ALA A 174 39.90 21.72 -35.81
C ALA A 174 41.12 22.66 -35.79
N LYS A 175 41.97 22.58 -34.76
CA LYS A 175 43.21 23.38 -34.67
C LYS A 175 44.24 23.01 -35.74
N LYS A 176 44.33 21.73 -36.13
CA LYS A 176 45.19 21.31 -37.24
C LYS A 176 44.68 21.86 -38.57
N LYS A 177 43.36 21.81 -38.80
CA LYS A 177 42.72 22.39 -40.00
C LYS A 177 42.96 23.89 -40.09
N GLU A 178 42.76 24.63 -38.99
CA GLU A 178 43.01 26.07 -38.93
C GLU A 178 44.49 26.45 -39.17
N ARG A 179 45.44 25.61 -38.72
CA ARG A 179 46.88 25.78 -39.04
C ARG A 179 47.23 25.38 -40.47
N GLY A 180 46.53 24.40 -41.04
CA GLY A 180 46.64 24.03 -42.46
C GLY A 180 46.13 25.14 -43.37
N ASP A 181 45.04 25.81 -42.97
CA ASP A 181 44.42 26.90 -43.74
C ASP A 181 45.22 28.22 -43.71
N GLN A 182 46.17 28.38 -42.76
CA GLN A 182 47.11 29.51 -42.74
C GLN A 182 48.38 29.27 -43.59
N SER A 183 48.57 28.07 -44.12
CA SER A 183 49.64 27.77 -45.09
C SER A 183 48.97 27.45 -46.42
N GLY A 184 48.60 28.50 -47.16
CA GLY A 184 47.72 28.41 -48.32
C GLY A 184 48.08 27.30 -49.32
N SER A 185 47.06 26.52 -49.71
CA SER A 185 46.85 26.05 -51.07
C SER A 185 45.53 25.28 -51.14
N SER A 186 44.66 25.73 -52.04
CA SER A 186 43.52 24.98 -52.60
C SER A 186 43.84 23.50 -52.79
N LEU A 187 43.01 22.59 -52.25
CA LEU A 187 42.39 21.50 -53.01
C LEU A 187 41.34 20.75 -52.17
N GLU A 188 40.12 20.75 -52.72
CA GLU A 188 39.07 19.73 -52.74
C GLU A 188 38.62 19.00 -51.47
N GLU A 189 37.30 19.16 -51.25
CA GLU A 189 36.44 18.36 -50.40
C GLU A 189 36.37 16.92 -50.92
N GLU A 190 36.89 15.95 -50.17
CA GLU A 190 36.42 14.56 -50.24
C GLU A 190 35.74 14.21 -48.91
N TYR A 191 34.41 14.23 -48.95
CA TYR A 191 33.56 13.59 -47.97
C TYR A 191 33.79 12.07 -48.06
N ASN A 192 34.53 11.50 -47.11
CA ASN A 192 34.41 10.07 -46.82
C ASN A 192 33.25 9.87 -45.85
N GLU A 193 32.07 9.60 -46.41
CA GLU A 193 31.05 8.81 -45.73
C GLU A 193 31.59 7.39 -45.55
N ASP A 194 32.04 7.07 -44.34
CA ASP A 194 32.07 5.70 -43.82
C ASP A 194 32.04 5.75 -42.28
N LEU A 195 30.89 6.21 -41.77
CA LEU A 195 30.46 5.93 -40.40
C LEU A 195 29.76 4.57 -40.41
N GLU A 196 30.53 3.49 -40.44
CA GLU A 196 30.03 2.20 -39.96
C GLU A 196 29.78 2.34 -38.45
N SER A 197 28.53 2.63 -38.11
CA SER A 197 27.98 2.37 -36.79
C SER A 197 27.88 0.87 -36.56
N PRO A 198 28.37 0.35 -35.43
CA PRO A 198 27.66 -0.72 -34.75
C PRO A 198 27.03 -0.12 -33.51
N ILE A 199 25.87 0.52 -33.68
CA ILE A 199 24.86 0.47 -32.63
C ILE A 199 24.34 -0.97 -32.68
N LYS A 200 25.00 -1.87 -31.94
CA LYS A 200 24.29 -3.06 -31.48
C LYS A 200 23.18 -2.53 -30.58
N GLU A 201 21.95 -2.64 -31.06
CA GLU A 201 20.76 -2.60 -30.22
C GLU A 201 20.97 -3.60 -29.09
N SER A 202 21.42 -3.12 -27.93
CA SER A 202 21.28 -3.85 -26.70
C SER A 202 19.80 -3.90 -26.44
N SER A 203 19.23 -5.09 -26.64
CA SER A 203 17.87 -5.42 -26.31
C SER A 203 17.56 -4.90 -24.90
N ILE A 204 16.70 -3.89 -24.83
CA ILE A 204 16.07 -3.46 -23.59
C ILE A 204 15.42 -4.71 -22.99
N PRO A 205 15.81 -5.18 -21.79
CA PRO A 205 14.96 -6.12 -21.08
C PRO A 205 13.65 -5.36 -20.79
N LYS A 206 12.54 -5.86 -21.32
CA LYS A 206 11.19 -5.41 -20.93
C LYS A 206 11.07 -5.56 -19.42
N VAL A 207 11.31 -4.47 -18.70
CA VAL A 207 10.79 -4.30 -17.35
C VAL A 207 9.28 -4.17 -17.54
N LYS A 208 8.53 -5.10 -16.95
CA LYS A 208 7.09 -4.92 -16.77
C LYS A 208 6.92 -3.72 -15.84
N GLU A 209 6.49 -2.59 -16.39
CA GLU A 209 5.96 -1.48 -15.61
C GLU A 209 4.64 -1.94 -14.97
N GLU A 210 4.69 -2.44 -13.74
CA GLU A 210 3.59 -2.23 -12.80
C GLU A 210 3.86 -0.90 -12.10
N SER A 211 3.30 0.18 -12.65
CA SER A 211 3.34 1.48 -12.01
C SER A 211 2.46 1.47 -10.76
N PRO A 212 2.94 1.89 -9.59
CA PRO A 212 2.07 2.25 -8.48
C PRO A 212 1.38 3.57 -8.81
N SER A 213 0.05 3.56 -8.84
CA SER A 213 -0.76 4.77 -9.04
C SER A 213 -0.65 5.69 -7.82
N VAL A 214 0.26 6.66 -7.88
CA VAL A 214 0.27 7.84 -7.01
C VAL A 214 -0.54 8.93 -7.71
N ASN A 215 -1.72 9.22 -7.17
CA ASN A 215 -2.58 10.32 -7.61
C ASN A 215 -1.81 11.65 -7.45
N SER A 216 -1.43 12.26 -8.56
CA SER A 216 -1.06 13.66 -8.62
C SER A 216 -2.34 14.49 -8.73
N TYR A 217 -2.62 15.28 -7.69
CA TYR A 217 -3.55 16.39 -7.79
C TYR A 217 -2.84 17.52 -8.54
N SER A 218 -3.49 18.05 -9.58
CA SER A 218 -3.24 19.41 -10.08
C SER A 218 -4.59 20.10 -10.20
N PRO A 219 -4.82 21.21 -9.49
CA PRO A 219 -6.02 22.02 -9.68
C PRO A 219 -5.80 22.90 -10.91
N THR A 220 -6.76 22.92 -11.83
CA THR A 220 -6.85 23.99 -12.83
C THR A 220 -8.09 24.80 -12.54
N ASP A 221 -7.85 26.10 -12.36
CA ASP A 221 -8.81 27.16 -12.10
C ASP A 221 -9.93 27.21 -13.13
N THR A 222 -11.16 27.43 -12.66
CA THR A 222 -12.10 28.32 -13.32
C THR A 222 -12.84 29.10 -12.24
N LEU A 223 -12.51 30.40 -12.17
CA LEU A 223 -13.22 31.45 -11.46
C LEU A 223 -14.68 31.55 -11.92
N GLU A 224 -15.62 31.63 -10.96
CA GLU A 224 -16.54 32.77 -10.90
C GLU A 224 -17.26 32.84 -9.53
N ASN A 225 -16.89 33.87 -8.77
CA ASN A 225 -17.67 34.73 -7.86
C ASN A 225 -18.93 34.17 -7.15
N GLN A 226 -18.89 34.20 -5.81
CA GLN A 226 -19.65 35.20 -5.05
C GLN A 226 -19.08 35.40 -3.64
N GLU A 227 -18.99 36.67 -3.27
CA GLU A 227 -18.51 37.24 -2.00
C GLU A 227 -19.43 36.85 -0.83
N THR A 228 -18.89 36.70 0.39
CA THR A 228 -18.95 37.72 1.47
C THR A 228 -18.62 37.15 2.86
N THR A 229 -17.94 37.99 3.65
CA THR A 229 -17.85 38.08 5.13
C THR A 229 -17.18 36.90 5.87
N SER A 230 -15.96 37.05 6.38
CA SER A 230 -15.54 37.85 7.55
C SER A 230 -16.28 37.46 8.84
N GLU A 231 -15.62 36.71 9.72
CA GLU A 231 -15.52 37.08 11.14
C GLU A 231 -14.36 36.32 11.82
N GLU A 232 -13.43 37.13 12.27
CA GLU A 232 -12.27 36.87 13.12
C GLU A 232 -12.75 37.08 14.55
N TYR A 233 -12.55 36.11 15.46
CA TYR A 233 -12.45 36.43 16.89
C TYR A 233 -11.38 35.59 17.57
N GLU A 234 -10.41 36.33 18.07
CA GLU A 234 -9.28 35.96 18.87
C GLU A 234 -9.62 36.23 20.37
N ILE A 235 -9.04 35.40 21.25
CA ILE A 235 -8.65 35.61 22.67
C ILE A 235 -9.71 35.92 23.76
N HIS A 236 -9.78 35.12 24.84
CA HIS A 236 -8.91 35.27 26.04
C HIS A 236 -9.28 34.34 27.21
N GLU A 237 -8.22 33.85 27.86
CA GLU A 237 -8.15 33.26 29.20
C GLU A 237 -8.85 34.11 30.28
N THR A 238 -9.33 33.46 31.35
CA THR A 238 -8.95 33.84 32.72
C THR A 238 -9.13 32.65 33.66
N GLY A 239 -8.10 32.40 34.46
CA GLY A 239 -8.10 31.42 35.53
C GLY A 239 -8.33 32.03 36.92
N LYS A 240 -8.45 31.09 37.87
CA LYS A 240 -8.25 31.17 39.34
C LYS A 240 -9.25 31.99 40.16
N THR A 241 -9.80 31.34 41.19
CA THR A 241 -9.59 31.53 42.66
C THR A 241 -10.77 30.88 43.39
N SER A 242 -10.63 29.78 44.13
CA SER A 242 -10.09 29.59 45.50
C SER A 242 -11.17 29.60 46.59
N GLY A 243 -11.08 28.63 47.51
CA GLY A 243 -11.64 28.63 48.87
C GLY A 243 -13.09 28.17 49.00
N GLU A 244 -13.54 27.50 50.05
CA GLU A 244 -12.92 26.80 51.17
C GLU A 244 -14.10 26.11 51.90
N THR A 245 -13.83 24.91 52.43
CA THR A 245 -14.41 24.26 53.63
C THR A 245 -15.84 24.59 54.10
N SER A 246 -16.62 23.52 54.35
CA SER A 246 -17.44 23.35 55.56
C SER A 246 -17.79 21.87 55.73
N GLU A 247 -16.94 21.16 56.46
CA GLU A 247 -17.36 19.99 57.23
C GLU A 247 -18.14 20.50 58.47
N THR A 248 -19.25 19.87 58.77
CA THR A 248 -19.58 19.55 60.17
C THR A 248 -20.49 18.33 60.17
N GLU A 249 -19.91 17.27 60.71
CA GLU A 249 -20.52 16.02 61.09
C GLU A 249 -21.63 16.24 62.12
N SER A 250 -22.60 15.32 62.09
CA SER A 250 -23.24 14.87 63.31
C SER A 250 -22.37 13.74 63.89
N GLU A 251 -21.96 13.97 65.14
CA GLU A 251 -21.35 13.10 66.18
C GLU A 251 -19.82 12.92 66.20
#